data_AF-A0A923HBL1-F1
#
_entry.id   AF-A0A923HBL1-F1
#
_cell.length_a   1.000
_cell.length_b   1.000
_cell.length_c   1.000
_cell.angle_alpha   90.00
_cell.angle_beta   90.00
_cell.angle_gamma   90.00
#
_symmetry.space_group_name_H-M   'P 1'
#
loop_
_entity.id
_entity.type
_entity.pdbx_description
1 polymer ?
#
loop_
_entity_poly.entity_id
_entity_poly.type
_entity_poly.pdbx_seq_one_letter_code
_entity_poly.pdbx_strand_id
1 'polypeptide(L)'
;MGNEIVIFRNKLYRILLITVLILLSAWNGYALMEGNSRALIPLLVQISLIVLIVIENKFVKQGLQVWGIILIFGNGISLLMKVLMALIEGQIEFSNIVKNTLFLGVGILVYILSRKHIDIIKNDRTDKI
;
A
#
# COMPACT_ATOMS: atom_id res chain seq x y z
N MET A 1 21.10 19.34 8.20
CA MET A 1 20.23 18.14 8.25
C MET A 1 21.07 16.96 7.79
N GLY A 2 21.33 15.96 8.65
CA GLY A 2 22.09 14.77 8.26
C GLY A 2 21.39 14.00 7.14
N ASN A 3 22.15 13.42 6.22
CA ASN A 3 21.58 12.57 5.17
C ASN A 3 20.98 11.31 5.80
N GLU A 4 19.76 10.94 5.43
CA GLU A 4 19.13 9.70 5.89
C GLU A 4 19.22 8.66 4.78
N ILE A 5 19.63 7.44 5.13
CA ILE A 5 19.78 6.31 4.19
C ILE A 5 18.65 5.32 4.46
N VAL A 6 18.01 4.86 3.39
CA VAL A 6 16.99 3.81 3.46
C VAL A 6 17.63 2.46 3.19
N ILE A 7 17.36 1.49 4.06
CA ILE A 7 17.84 0.12 3.89
C ILE A 7 16.65 -0.83 3.86
N PHE A 8 16.51 -1.55 2.75
CA PHE A 8 15.61 -2.69 2.65
C PHE A 8 16.33 -3.94 3.16
N ARG A 9 15.95 -4.44 4.34
CA ARG A 9 16.59 -5.63 4.95
C ARG A 9 16.48 -6.90 4.10
N ASN A 10 15.47 -6.97 3.24
CA ASN A 10 15.21 -8.13 2.41
C ASN A 10 14.94 -7.70 0.96
N LYS A 11 15.81 -8.14 0.03
CA LYS A 11 15.68 -7.86 -1.41
C LYS A 11 14.41 -8.48 -2.01
N LEU A 12 14.02 -9.67 -1.57
CA LEU A 12 12.80 -10.33 -2.01
C LEU A 12 11.56 -9.52 -1.60
N TYR A 13 11.55 -8.99 -0.38
CA TYR A 13 10.47 -8.10 0.07
C TYR A 13 10.33 -6.87 -0.83
N ARG A 14 11.45 -6.21 -1.17
CA ARG A 14 11.44 -5.05 -2.07
C ARG A 14 10.87 -5.40 -3.44
N ILE A 15 11.30 -6.53 -4.02
CA ILE A 15 10.81 -6.99 -5.33
C ILE A 15 9.30 -7.29 -5.25
N LEU A 16 8.87 -8.10 -4.28
CA LEU A 16 7.45 -8.46 -4.11
C LEU A 16 6.57 -7.22 -3.90
N LEU A 17 7.03 -6.25 -3.12
CA LEU A 17 6.31 -5.01 -2.89
C LEU A 17 6.13 -4.21 -4.19
N ILE A 18 7.20 -4.07 -4.98
CA ILE A 18 7.12 -3.40 -6.30
C ILE A 18 6.16 -4.17 -7.21
N THR A 19 6.27 -5.50 -7.28
CA THR A 19 5.38 -6.34 -8.10
C THR A 19 3.91 -6.14 -7.71
N VAL A 20 3.59 -6.14 -6.42
CA VAL A 20 2.22 -5.89 -5.94
C VAL A 20 1.75 -4.49 -6.32
N LEU A 21 2.58 -3.46 -6.15
CA LEU A 21 2.22 -2.09 -6.53
C LEU A 21 2.02 -1.93 -8.04
N ILE A 22 2.79 -2.64 -8.87
CA ILE A 22 2.62 -2.64 -10.34
C ILE A 22 1.30 -3.33 -10.72
N LEU A 23 1.00 -4.50 -10.16
CA LEU A 23 -0.26 -5.21 -10.44
C LEU A 23 -1.47 -4.37 -10.02
N LEU A 24 -1.40 -3.72 -8.86
CA LEU A 24 -2.45 -2.81 -8.40
C LEU A 24 -2.55 -1.56 -9.28
N SER A 25 -1.43 -1.02 -9.75
CA SER A 25 -1.41 0.10 -10.70
C SER A 25 -2.05 -0.29 -12.02
N ALA A 26 -1.72 -1.46 -12.55
CA ALA A 26 -2.32 -1.99 -13.77
C ALA A 26 -3.84 -2.17 -13.62
N TRP A 27 -4.29 -2.71 -12.47
CA TRP A 27 -5.71 -2.85 -12.16
C TRP A 27 -6.43 -1.49 -12.10
N ASN A 28 -5.86 -0.49 -11.42
CA ASN A 28 -6.45 0.84 -11.34
C ASN A 28 -6.38 1.59 -12.68
N GLY A 29 -5.33 1.38 -13.48
CA GLY A 29 -5.21 1.90 -14.84
C GLY A 29 -6.30 1.33 -15.76
N TYR A 30 -6.53 0.02 -15.70
CA TYR A 30 -7.63 -0.62 -16.42
C TYR A 30 -9.00 -0.07 -16.01
N ALA A 31 -9.27 0.03 -14.70
CA ALA A 31 -10.51 0.61 -14.20
C ALA A 31 -10.71 2.07 -14.64
N LEU A 32 -9.63 2.85 -14.72
CA LEU A 32 -9.67 4.22 -15.23
C LEU A 32 -10.05 4.26 -16.72
N MET A 33 -9.53 3.32 -17.54
CA MET A 33 -9.89 3.18 -18.96
C MET A 33 -11.36 2.78 -19.15
N GLU A 34 -11.94 2.04 -18.22
CA GLU A 34 -13.39 1.73 -18.19
C GLU A 34 -14.26 2.91 -17.71
N GLY A 35 -13.67 4.09 -17.47
CA GLY A 35 -14.39 5.31 -17.08
C GLY A 35 -14.51 5.52 -15.57
N ASN A 36 -13.90 4.67 -14.73
CA ASN A 36 -13.90 4.88 -13.28
C ASN A 36 -12.84 5.90 -12.86
N SER A 37 -13.21 7.18 -12.87
CA SER A 37 -12.34 8.29 -12.46
C SER A 37 -11.81 8.17 -11.02
N ARG A 38 -12.51 7.45 -10.13
CA ARG A 38 -12.06 7.22 -8.75
C ARG A 38 -10.80 6.37 -8.69
N ALA A 39 -10.46 5.63 -9.74
CA ALA A 39 -9.25 4.84 -9.83
C ALA A 39 -7.98 5.68 -10.06
N LEU A 40 -8.11 6.97 -10.38
CA LEU A 40 -6.96 7.86 -10.60
C LEU A 40 -6.16 8.10 -9.31
N ILE A 41 -6.84 8.35 -8.20
CA ILE A 41 -6.19 8.60 -6.90
C ILE A 41 -5.32 7.40 -6.47
N PRO A 42 -5.84 6.16 -6.37
CA PRO A 42 -5.02 5.03 -5.96
C PRO A 42 -3.87 4.77 -6.94
N LEU A 43 -4.08 4.99 -8.25
CA LEU A 43 -3.03 4.86 -9.27
C LEU A 43 -1.87 5.85 -9.02
N LEU A 44 -2.17 7.13 -8.81
CA LEU A 44 -1.14 8.16 -8.56
C LEU A 44 -0.35 7.86 -7.28
N VAL A 45 -1.03 7.40 -6.22
CA VAL A 45 -0.35 7.01 -4.97
C VAL A 45 0.56 5.81 -5.20
N GLN A 46 0.12 4.79 -5.93
CA GLN A 46 0.92 3.59 -6.22
C GLN A 46 2.17 3.92 -7.05
N ILE A 47 2.02 4.76 -8.09
CA ILE A 47 3.15 5.23 -8.88
C ILE A 47 4.14 6.01 -8.01
N SER A 48 3.64 6.91 -7.17
CA SER A 48 4.48 7.69 -6.25
C SER A 48 5.25 6.80 -5.28
N LEU A 49 4.61 5.77 -4.72
CA LEU A 49 5.27 4.79 -3.84
C LEU A 49 6.34 3.99 -4.59
N ILE A 50 6.07 3.53 -5.82
CA ILE A 50 7.06 2.84 -6.65
C ILE A 50 8.28 3.73 -6.86
N VAL A 51 8.08 5.00 -7.22
CA VAL A 51 9.16 5.97 -7.38
C VAL A 51 9.98 6.06 -6.09
N LEU A 52 9.34 6.30 -4.93
CA LEU A 52 10.02 6.38 -3.64
C LEU A 52 10.82 5.10 -3.28
N ILE A 53 10.32 3.92 -3.64
CA ILE A 53 11.03 2.64 -3.45
C ILE A 53 12.26 2.54 -4.37
N VAL A 54 12.14 2.98 -5.63
CA VAL A 54 13.22 2.92 -6.62
C VAL A 54 14.36 3.88 -6.23
N ILE A 55 14.02 5.12 -5.87
CA ILE A 55 15.01 6.13 -5.48
C ILE A 55 15.45 6.03 -4.01
N GLU A 56 14.98 5.01 -3.28
CA GLU A 56 15.32 4.74 -1.87
C GLU A 56 15.13 5.96 -0.97
N ASN A 57 14.02 6.68 -1.20
CA ASN A 57 13.73 7.92 -0.48
C ASN A 57 13.27 7.63 0.95
N LYS A 58 13.75 8.42 1.93
CA LYS A 58 13.40 8.33 3.34
C LYS A 58 11.90 8.26 3.66
N PHE A 59 11.06 8.87 2.83
CA PHE A 59 9.61 8.86 3.03
C PHE A 59 8.94 7.54 2.63
N VAL A 60 9.65 6.59 2.01
CA VAL A 60 9.07 5.34 1.54
C VAL A 60 8.38 4.53 2.65
N LYS A 61 9.01 4.46 3.84
CA LYS A 61 8.45 3.70 4.98
C LYS A 61 7.13 4.31 5.44
N GLN A 62 7.10 5.64 5.60
CA GLN A 62 5.92 6.36 6.03
C GLN A 62 4.83 6.31 4.97
N GLY A 63 5.17 6.52 3.70
CA GLY A 63 4.24 6.42 2.58
C GLY A 63 3.56 5.05 2.50
N LEU A 64 4.33 3.96 2.62
CA LEU A 64 3.77 2.61 2.64
C LEU A 64 2.86 2.36 3.83
N GLN A 65 3.22 2.87 5.02
CA GLN A 65 2.38 2.73 6.20
C GLN A 65 1.06 3.48 6.06
N VAL A 66 1.10 4.73 5.60
CA VAL A 66 -0.10 5.54 5.35
C VAL A 66 -0.97 4.86 4.28
N TRP A 67 -0.36 4.37 3.21
CA TRP A 67 -1.10 3.64 2.18
C TRP A 67 -1.74 2.36 2.69
N GLY A 68 -1.01 1.57 3.49
CA GLY A 68 -1.54 0.39 4.16
C GLY A 68 -2.73 0.73 5.06
N ILE A 69 -2.64 1.80 5.85
CA ILE A 69 -3.74 2.31 6.70
C ILE A 69 -4.96 2.66 5.85
N ILE A 70 -4.79 3.39 4.74
CA ILE A 70 -5.89 3.75 3.83
C ILE A 70 -6.58 2.50 3.29
N LEU A 71 -5.82 1.50 2.86
CA LEU A 71 -6.37 0.22 2.40
C LEU A 71 -7.11 -0.52 3.50
N ILE A 72 -6.57 -0.53 4.73
CA ILE A 72 -7.20 -1.18 5.88
C ILE A 72 -8.52 -0.52 6.24
N PHE A 73 -8.55 0.80 6.43
CA PHE A 73 -9.78 1.49 6.82
C PHE A 73 -10.80 1.50 5.69
N GLY A 74 -10.38 1.79 4.46
CA GLY A 74 -11.29 1.82 3.31
C GLY A 74 -11.98 0.48 3.07
N ASN A 75 -11.22 -0.61 3.04
CA ASN A 75 -11.77 -1.94 2.77
C ASN A 75 -12.34 -2.62 4.02
N GLY A 76 -11.77 -2.37 5.20
CA GLY A 76 -12.24 -2.91 6.47
C GLY A 76 -13.60 -2.37 6.87
N ILE A 77 -13.83 -1.06 6.76
CA ILE A 77 -15.14 -0.46 7.00
C ILE A 77 -16.15 -0.99 5.97
N SER A 78 -15.78 -1.02 4.69
CA SER A 78 -16.67 -1.55 3.64
C SER A 78 -17.03 -3.02 3.86
N LEU A 79 -16.08 -3.86 4.27
CA LEU A 79 -16.30 -5.26 4.62
C LEU A 79 -17.28 -5.37 5.80
N LEU A 80 -17.04 -4.61 6.87
CA LEU A 80 -17.89 -4.62 8.07
C LEU A 80 -19.34 -4.26 7.75
N MET A 81 -19.55 -3.20 6.96
CA MET A 81 -20.89 -2.80 6.51
C MET A 81 -21.58 -3.89 5.69
N LYS A 82 -20.86 -4.54 4.75
CA LYS A 82 -21.41 -5.62 3.94
C LYS A 82 -21.78 -6.85 4.77
N VAL A 83 -20.97 -7.21 5.77
CA VAL A 83 -21.28 -8.31 6.69
C VAL A 83 -22.51 -7.97 7.52
N LEU A 84 -22.64 -6.75 8.03
CA LEU A 84 -23.84 -6.31 8.75
C LEU A 84 -25.09 -6.37 7.85
N MET A 85 -24.99 -5.90 6.61
CA MET A 85 -26.09 -5.97 5.65
C MET A 85 -26.50 -7.41 5.35
N ALA A 86 -25.53 -8.31 5.17
CA ALA A 86 -25.79 -9.73 4.98
C ALA A 86 -26.53 -10.36 6.17
N LEU A 87 -26.24 -9.93 7.40
CA LEU A 87 -26.94 -10.41 8.60
C LEU A 87 -28.39 -9.88 8.71
N ILE A 88 -28.65 -8.68 8.20
CA ILE A 88 -29.97 -8.04 8.28
C ILE A 88 -30.88 -8.50 7.11
N GLU A 89 -30.36 -8.47 5.89
CA GLU A 89 -31.14 -8.63 4.66
C GLU A 89 -30.98 -10.03 4.03
N GLY A 90 -30.05 -10.86 4.53
CA GLY A 90 -29.81 -12.22 4.04
C GLY A 90 -29.18 -12.30 2.65
N GLN A 91 -28.87 -11.17 2.00
CA GLN A 91 -28.20 -11.14 0.71
C GLN A 91 -26.68 -11.06 0.88
N ILE A 92 -25.95 -11.97 0.24
CA ILE A 92 -24.48 -12.03 0.31
C ILE A 92 -23.87 -11.78 -1.07
N GLU A 93 -23.28 -10.61 -1.26
CA GLU A 93 -22.45 -10.33 -2.44
C GLU A 93 -21.02 -10.87 -2.25
N PHE A 94 -20.85 -12.18 -2.44
CA PHE A 94 -19.57 -12.87 -2.20
C PHE A 94 -18.39 -12.26 -2.96
N SER A 95 -18.55 -11.87 -4.23
CA SER A 95 -17.49 -11.26 -5.03
C SER A 95 -16.91 -9.99 -4.38
N ASN A 96 -17.80 -9.19 -3.81
CA ASN A 96 -17.50 -7.93 -3.17
C ASN A 96 -16.85 -8.11 -1.79
N ILE A 97 -17.25 -9.15 -1.06
CA ILE A 97 -16.61 -9.53 0.21
C ILE A 97 -15.19 -10.03 -0.06
N VAL A 98 -15.00 -10.98 -0.99
CA VAL A 98 -13.68 -11.53 -1.34
C VAL A 98 -12.72 -10.43 -1.77
N LYS A 99 -13.17 -9.52 -2.65
CA LYS A 99 -12.37 -8.37 -3.08
C LYS A 99 -11.94 -7.52 -1.90
N ASN A 100 -12.88 -7.10 -1.04
CA ASN A 100 -12.58 -6.28 0.13
C ASN A 100 -11.60 -6.99 1.10
N THR A 101 -11.76 -8.30 1.31
CA THR A 101 -10.87 -9.10 2.15
C THR A 101 -9.46 -9.16 1.57
N LEU A 102 -9.30 -9.34 0.26
CA LEU A 102 -7.99 -9.32 -0.40
C LEU A 102 -7.29 -7.97 -0.24
N PHE A 103 -7.99 -6.87 -0.53
CA PHE A 103 -7.43 -5.53 -0.39
C PHE A 103 -7.09 -5.18 1.06
N LEU A 104 -7.91 -5.62 2.02
CA LEU A 104 -7.63 -5.51 3.44
C LEU A 104 -6.36 -6.27 3.82
N GLY A 105 -6.23 -7.53 3.38
CA GLY A 105 -5.04 -8.35 3.60
C GLY A 105 -3.77 -7.72 3.04
N VAL A 106 -3.84 -7.19 1.81
CA VAL A 106 -2.74 -6.43 1.20
C VAL A 106 -2.38 -5.21 2.04
N GLY A 107 -3.37 -4.43 2.50
CA GLY A 107 -3.15 -3.28 3.37
C GLY A 107 -2.42 -3.64 4.67
N ILE A 108 -2.85 -4.72 5.33
CA ILE A 108 -2.22 -5.24 6.56
C ILE A 108 -0.78 -5.66 6.29
N LEU A 109 -0.54 -6.45 5.24
CA LEU A 109 0.79 -6.94 4.90
C LEU A 109 1.74 -5.79 4.57
N VAL A 110 1.31 -4.82 3.76
CA VAL A 110 2.13 -3.64 3.43
C VAL A 110 2.50 -2.87 4.70
N TYR A 111 1.55 -2.65 5.61
CA TYR A 111 1.79 -1.93 6.85
C TYR A 111 2.77 -2.67 7.78
N ILE A 112 2.57 -3.97 8.01
CA ILE A 112 3.41 -4.75 8.93
C ILE A 112 4.81 -4.95 8.33
N LEU A 113 4.89 -5.34 7.06
CA LEU A 113 6.16 -5.66 6.42
C LEU A 113 7.02 -4.40 6.20
N SER A 114 6.41 -3.24 5.92
CA SER A 114 7.16 -1.97 5.84
C SER A 114 7.77 -1.57 7.18
N ARG A 115 7.11 -1.86 8.31
CA ARG A 115 7.70 -1.67 9.64
C ARG A 115 8.89 -2.59 9.89
N LYS A 116 8.78 -3.85 9.46
CA LYS A 116 9.76 -4.92 9.73
C LYS A 116 10.98 -4.89 8.81
N HIS A 117 10.82 -4.51 7.55
CA HIS A 117 11.83 -4.71 6.51
C HIS A 117 12.46 -3.43 5.97
N ILE A 118 12.02 -2.25 6.41
CA ILE A 118 12.57 -0.97 5.98
C ILE A 118 13.11 -0.23 7.19
N ASP A 119 14.40 0.10 7.15
CA ASP A 119 15.05 0.98 8.14
C ASP A 119 15.43 2.31 7.51
N ILE A 120 15.40 3.35 8.33
CA ILE A 120 15.88 4.69 8.01
C ILE A 120 16.99 4.99 9.01
N ILE A 121 18.22 5.12 8.53
CA ILE A 121 19.40 5.36 9.36
C ILE A 121 19.94 6.74 9.05
N LYS A 122 20.25 7.52 10.09
CA LYS A 122 20.92 8.81 9.94
C LYS A 122 22.41 8.57 9.60
N ASN A 123 22.88 9.15 8.51
CA ASN A 123 24.27 9.14 8.13
C ASN A 123 25.02 10.21 8.93
N ASP A 124 25.54 9.83 10.10
CA ASP A 124 26.32 10.72 10.98
C ASP A 124 27.76 10.98 10.48
N ARG A 125 28.10 10.64 9.23
CA ARG A 125 29.45 10.86 8.68
C ARG A 125 29.70 12.30 8.19
N THR A 126 28.70 13.17 8.18
CA THR A 126 28.84 14.55 7.65
C THR A 126 29.18 15.59 8.73
N ASP A 127 29.23 15.22 10.01
CA ASP A 127 29.48 16.16 11.11
C ASP A 127 30.97 16.18 11.57
N LYS A 128 31.90 15.66 10.74
CA LYS A 128 33.35 15.58 11.03
C LYS A 128 34.26 16.18 9.95
N ILE A 129 33.81 17.20 9.23
CA ILE A 129 34.67 18.00 8.34
C ILE A 129 34.50 19.47 8.69
#